data_AF-A0A2E8DF49-F1
#
_entry.id   AF-A0A2E8DF49-F1
#
_cell.length_a   1.000
_cell.length_b   1.000
_cell.length_c   1.000
_cell.angle_alpha   90.00
_cell.angle_beta   90.00
_cell.angle_gamma   90.00
#
_symmetry.space_group_name_H-M   'P 1'
#
loop_
_entity.id
_entity.type
_entity.pdbx_description
1 polymer ?
#
loop_
_entity_poly.entity_id
_entity_poly.type
_entity_poly.pdbx_seq_one_letter_code
_entity_poly.pdbx_strand_id
1 'polypeptide(L)'
;MADLTGPFLPSAEERELNERQREQNAEFLLENPDWAPPELTRWPRAVVRFHNRLVPRLPMTGPLGWLDGTTWADELERERVGGLPADEQAEARLLHARAVHFRCIRTTQVPSGEPPG
;
A
#
# COMPACT_ATOMS: atom_id res chain seq x y z
N MET A 1 27.96 -10.54 -7.87
CA MET A 1 26.89 -9.95 -8.70
C MET A 1 26.40 -8.72 -7.97
N ALA A 2 26.35 -7.56 -8.63
CA ALA A 2 25.82 -6.36 -8.01
C ALA A 2 24.35 -6.58 -7.68
N ASP A 3 23.99 -6.35 -6.42
CA ASP A 3 22.61 -6.45 -5.96
C ASP A 3 21.82 -5.27 -6.54
N LEU A 4 21.21 -5.50 -7.72
CA LEU A 4 20.39 -4.51 -8.43
C LEU A 4 19.07 -4.21 -7.70
N THR A 5 18.79 -4.88 -6.58
CA THR A 5 17.54 -4.70 -5.80
C THR A 5 17.56 -3.46 -4.91
N GLY A 6 18.73 -2.92 -4.55
CA GLY A 6 18.79 -1.79 -3.59
C GLY A 6 18.04 -0.51 -4.02
N PRO A 7 18.20 -0.01 -5.27
CA PRO A 7 17.63 1.28 -5.67
C PRO A 7 16.52 1.23 -6.73
N PHE A 8 16.31 0.11 -7.45
CA PHE A 8 15.48 0.12 -8.66
C PHE A 8 14.39 -0.96 -8.72
N LEU A 9 14.49 -2.00 -7.87
CA LEU A 9 13.56 -3.11 -7.85
C LEU A 9 13.10 -3.37 -6.41
N PRO A 10 11.89 -3.91 -6.21
CA PRO A 10 11.44 -4.22 -4.87
C PRO A 10 12.22 -5.39 -4.26
N SER A 11 12.44 -5.33 -2.95
CA SER A 11 12.97 -6.44 -2.16
C SER A 11 11.97 -7.61 -2.09
N ALA A 12 12.39 -8.75 -1.52
CA ALA A 12 11.45 -9.85 -1.25
C ALA A 12 10.38 -9.46 -0.24
N GLU A 13 10.78 -8.79 0.85
CA GLU A 13 9.89 -8.33 1.92
C GLU A 13 8.87 -7.30 1.42
N GLU A 14 9.28 -6.39 0.54
CA GLU A 14 8.38 -5.40 -0.07
C GLU A 14 7.33 -6.06 -0.98
N ARG A 15 7.71 -7.12 -1.69
CA ARG A 15 6.78 -7.91 -2.53
C ARG A 15 5.81 -8.70 -1.67
N GLU A 16 6.31 -9.39 -0.65
CA GLU A 16 5.49 -10.16 0.28
C GLU A 16 4.48 -9.25 1.02
N LEU A 17 4.92 -8.08 1.48
CA LEU A 17 4.05 -7.10 2.10
C LEU A 17 2.94 -6.63 1.14
N ASN A 18 3.29 -6.35 -0.11
CA ASN A 18 2.32 -5.96 -1.13
C ASN A 18 1.32 -7.08 -1.46
N GLU A 19 1.78 -8.32 -1.60
CA GLU A 19 0.90 -9.47 -1.86
C GLU A 19 -0.09 -9.65 -0.71
N ARG A 20 0.40 -9.67 0.54
CA ARG A 20 -0.43 -9.76 1.75
C ARG A 20 -1.46 -8.64 1.83
N GLN A 21 -1.03 -7.38 1.65
CA GLN A 21 -1.95 -6.24 1.74
C GLN A 21 -3.00 -6.25 0.63
N ARG A 22 -2.64 -6.72 -0.57
CA ARG A 22 -3.60 -6.86 -1.67
C ARG A 22 -4.69 -7.88 -1.34
N GLU A 23 -4.30 -9.02 -0.77
CA GLU A 23 -5.22 -10.08 -0.34
C GLU A 23 -6.13 -9.60 0.79
N GLN A 24 -5.55 -9.03 1.85
CA GLN A 24 -6.28 -8.48 2.99
C GLN A 24 -7.30 -7.42 2.56
N ASN A 25 -6.90 -6.51 1.67
CA ASN A 25 -7.82 -5.49 1.18
C ASN A 25 -8.92 -6.07 0.29
N ALA A 26 -8.64 -7.11 -0.50
CA ALA A 26 -9.65 -7.76 -1.32
C ALA A 26 -10.70 -8.47 -0.46
N GLU A 27 -10.27 -9.19 0.59
CA GLU A 27 -11.16 -9.81 1.58
C GLU A 27 -12.02 -8.75 2.30
N PHE A 28 -11.38 -7.67 2.77
CA PHE A 28 -12.09 -6.57 3.40
C PHE A 28 -13.17 -5.96 2.49
N LEU A 29 -12.89 -5.76 1.20
CA LEU A 29 -13.87 -5.21 0.24
C LEU A 29 -15.00 -6.18 -0.11
N LEU A 30 -14.83 -7.49 0.06
CA LEU A 30 -15.93 -8.45 -0.05
C LEU A 30 -16.96 -8.23 1.05
N GLU A 31 -16.50 -7.97 2.27
CA GLU A 31 -17.35 -7.70 3.44
C GLU A 31 -17.84 -6.25 3.51
N ASN A 32 -17.05 -5.31 2.97
CA ASN A 32 -17.27 -3.87 3.06
C ASN A 32 -17.30 -3.20 1.66
N PRO A 33 -18.23 -3.59 0.78
CA PRO A 33 -18.28 -3.12 -0.61
C PRO A 33 -18.50 -1.61 -0.76
N ASP A 34 -19.02 -0.96 0.27
CA ASP A 34 -19.32 0.48 0.28
C ASP A 34 -18.25 1.34 0.94
N TRP A 35 -17.16 0.71 1.39
CA TRP A 35 -16.00 1.40 1.91
C TRP A 35 -15.38 2.30 0.84
N ALA A 36 -14.97 3.50 1.24
CA ALA A 36 -14.30 4.46 0.39
C ALA A 36 -13.26 5.20 1.24
N PRO A 37 -11.98 5.25 0.83
CA PRO A 37 -10.95 5.97 1.57
C PRO A 37 -11.28 7.46 1.65
N PRO A 38 -11.13 8.11 2.81
CA PRO A 38 -11.37 9.53 2.95
C PRO A 38 -10.43 10.38 2.09
N GLU A 39 -9.24 9.89 1.74
CA GLU A 39 -8.24 10.56 0.91
C GLU A 39 -8.66 10.70 -0.55
N LEU A 40 -9.64 9.92 -1.02
CA LEU A 40 -10.17 9.99 -2.39
C LEU A 40 -11.23 11.09 -2.57
N THR A 41 -11.06 12.25 -1.94
CA THR A 41 -12.02 13.38 -2.00
C THR A 41 -12.27 13.91 -3.41
N ARG A 42 -11.33 13.68 -4.33
CA ARG A 42 -11.45 14.08 -5.75
C ARG A 42 -12.46 13.24 -6.54
N TRP A 43 -12.87 12.08 -6.03
CA TRP A 43 -13.79 11.19 -6.72
C TRP A 43 -15.17 11.18 -6.05
N PRO A 44 -16.27 11.15 -6.83
CA PRO A 44 -17.59 10.92 -6.26
C PRO A 44 -17.64 9.57 -5.52
N ARG A 45 -18.15 9.55 -4.29
CA ARG A 45 -18.23 8.32 -3.47
C ARG A 45 -18.92 7.16 -4.18
N ALA A 46 -19.93 7.43 -5.00
CA ALA A 46 -20.62 6.40 -5.78
C ALA A 46 -19.69 5.67 -6.76
N VAL A 47 -18.75 6.40 -7.40
CA VAL A 47 -17.75 5.81 -8.31
C VAL A 47 -16.77 4.95 -7.53
N VAL A 48 -16.30 5.43 -6.37
CA VAL A 48 -15.36 4.68 -5.52
C VAL A 48 -15.98 3.36 -5.06
N ARG A 49 -17.22 3.39 -4.57
CA ARG A 49 -17.97 2.21 -4.14
C ARG A 49 -18.22 1.23 -5.27
N PHE A 50 -18.59 1.73 -6.45
CA PHE A 50 -18.79 0.89 -7.63
C PHE A 50 -17.51 0.14 -7.99
N HIS A 51 -16.37 0.84 -8.04
CA HIS A 51 -15.07 0.22 -8.32
C HIS A 51 -14.70 -0.81 -7.25
N ASN A 52 -14.86 -0.47 -5.97
CA ASN A 52 -14.51 -1.37 -4.86
C ASN A 52 -15.35 -2.66 -4.84
N ARG A 53 -16.61 -2.62 -5.31
CA ARG A 53 -17.42 -3.83 -5.53
C ARG A 53 -16.88 -4.74 -6.65
N LEU A 54 -16.21 -4.16 -7.64
CA LEU A 54 -15.68 -4.91 -8.79
C LEU A 54 -14.31 -5.52 -8.50
N VAL A 55 -13.47 -4.83 -7.72
CA VAL A 55 -12.07 -5.23 -7.47
C VAL A 55 -11.91 -6.69 -7.01
N PRO A 56 -12.65 -7.20 -6.01
CA PRO A 56 -12.52 -8.61 -5.61
C PRO A 56 -12.97 -9.62 -6.68
N ARG A 57 -13.75 -9.17 -7.68
CA ARG A 57 -14.35 -10.01 -8.73
C ARG A 57 -13.59 -9.92 -10.06
N LEU A 58 -12.72 -8.92 -10.22
CA LEU A 58 -11.95 -8.65 -11.43
C LEU A 58 -10.46 -8.54 -11.11
N PRO A 59 -9.68 -9.62 -11.27
CA PRO A 59 -8.27 -9.67 -10.84
C PRO A 59 -7.35 -8.71 -11.60
N MET A 60 -7.82 -8.11 -12.70
CA MET A 60 -7.07 -7.13 -13.48
C MET A 60 -7.17 -5.69 -12.94
N THR A 61 -8.05 -5.42 -11.97
CA THR A 61 -8.24 -4.08 -11.41
C THR A 61 -7.78 -4.01 -9.96
N GLY A 62 -6.75 -3.21 -9.68
CA GLY A 62 -6.35 -2.92 -8.30
C GLY A 62 -7.38 -2.03 -7.57
N PRO A 63 -7.43 -2.07 -6.22
CA PRO A 63 -8.30 -1.18 -5.46
C PRO A 63 -7.94 0.29 -5.68
N LEU A 64 -8.93 1.18 -5.63
CA LEU A 64 -8.63 2.61 -5.63
C LEU A 64 -7.82 2.94 -4.37
N GLY A 65 -6.83 3.83 -4.53
CA GLY A 65 -5.88 4.13 -3.46
C GLY A 65 -4.73 3.13 -3.32
N TRP A 66 -4.73 2.00 -4.07
CA TRP A 66 -3.64 1.02 -4.06
C TRP A 66 -2.29 1.65 -4.37
N LEU A 67 -2.22 2.44 -5.43
CA LEU A 67 -0.98 3.08 -5.82
C LEU A 67 -0.54 4.09 -4.75
N ASP A 68 -1.47 4.82 -4.16
CA ASP A 68 -1.14 5.91 -3.23
C ASP A 68 -0.91 5.44 -1.79
N GLY A 69 -1.09 4.15 -1.48
CA GLY A 69 -0.96 3.63 -0.12
C GLY A 69 -2.09 4.10 0.80
N THR A 70 -3.29 4.29 0.25
CA THR A 70 -4.49 4.80 0.95
C THR A 70 -5.58 3.74 1.08
N THR A 71 -5.22 2.46 0.92
CA THR A 71 -6.18 1.36 1.13
C THR A 71 -6.37 1.08 2.62
N TRP A 72 -7.43 0.36 2.97
CA TRP A 72 -7.65 -0.08 4.34
C TRP A 72 -6.48 -0.93 4.87
N ALA A 73 -5.88 -1.78 4.02
CA ALA A 73 -4.70 -2.56 4.41
C ALA A 73 -3.48 -1.67 4.71
N ASP A 74 -3.35 -0.53 4.04
CA ASP A 74 -2.29 0.44 4.35
C ASP A 74 -2.57 1.19 5.68
N GLU A 75 -3.84 1.45 6.01
CA GLU A 75 -4.23 1.99 7.31
C GLU A 75 -3.90 1.00 8.43
N LEU A 76 -4.27 -0.27 8.26
CA LEU A 76 -3.96 -1.34 9.20
C LEU A 76 -2.44 -1.53 9.38
N GLU A 77 -1.66 -1.44 8.30
CA GLU A 77 -0.21 -1.52 8.39
C GLU A 77 0.37 -0.34 9.18
N ARG A 78 -0.12 0.89 8.95
CA ARG A 78 0.29 2.06 9.74
C ARG A 78 -0.03 1.90 11.22
N GLU A 79 -1.19 1.36 11.55
CA GLU A 79 -1.58 1.06 12.94
C GLU A 79 -0.66 0.01 13.56
N ARG A 80 -0.42 -1.10 12.85
CA ARG A 80 0.51 -2.16 13.27
C ARG A 80 1.89 -1.60 13.56
N VAL A 81 2.42 -0.79 12.64
CA VAL A 81 3.73 -0.14 12.78
C VAL A 81 3.73 0.85 13.95
N GLY A 82 2.65 1.60 14.15
CA GLY A 82 2.51 2.50 15.30
C GLY A 82 2.51 1.78 16.67
N GLY A 83 2.14 0.50 16.69
CA GLY A 83 2.18 -0.36 17.87
C GLY A 83 3.53 -1.04 18.15
N LEU A 84 4.52 -0.92 17.26
CA LEU A 84 5.86 -1.51 17.45
C LEU A 84 6.72 -0.71 18.45
N PRO A 85 7.75 -1.33 19.05
CA PRO A 85 8.82 -0.63 19.77
C PRO A 85 9.44 0.48 18.92
N ALA A 86 9.78 1.61 19.54
CA ALA A 86 10.20 2.83 18.84
C ALA A 86 11.42 2.64 17.93
N ASP A 87 12.33 1.75 18.30
CA ASP A 87 13.52 1.34 17.56
C ASP A 87 13.20 0.54 16.29
N GLU A 88 12.07 -0.18 16.26
CA GLU A 88 11.61 -0.96 15.11
C GLU A 88 10.69 -0.16 14.17
N GLN A 89 10.08 0.92 14.66
CA GLN A 89 9.11 1.71 13.88
C GLN A 89 9.71 2.31 12.62
N ALA A 90 10.95 2.80 12.68
CA ALA A 90 11.58 3.49 11.55
C ALA A 90 11.78 2.55 10.35
N GLU A 91 12.29 1.35 10.60
CA GLU A 91 12.50 0.33 9.58
C GLU A 91 11.17 -0.16 9.01
N ALA A 92 10.18 -0.42 9.85
CA ALA A 92 8.87 -0.87 9.39
C ALA A 92 8.11 0.20 8.58
N ARG A 93 8.22 1.48 8.96
CA ARG A 93 7.69 2.60 8.15
C ARG A 93 8.37 2.68 6.79
N LEU A 94 9.70 2.51 6.75
CA LEU A 94 10.47 2.55 5.52
C LEU A 94 10.07 1.38 4.60
N LEU A 95 9.94 0.17 5.14
CA LEU A 95 9.49 -1.01 4.42
C LEU A 95 8.10 -0.78 3.80
N HIS A 96 7.15 -0.26 4.58
CA HIS A 96 5.81 0.05 4.07
C HIS A 96 5.84 1.11 2.97
N ALA A 97 6.58 2.20 3.17
CA ALA A 97 6.71 3.27 2.18
C ALA A 97 7.32 2.77 0.86
N ARG A 98 8.35 1.93 0.93
CA ARG A 98 8.99 1.32 -0.25
C ARG A 98 8.09 0.30 -0.94
N ALA A 99 7.37 -0.53 -0.18
CA ALA A 99 6.37 -1.44 -0.73
C ALA A 99 5.31 -0.66 -1.55
N VAL A 100 4.76 0.43 -1.00
CA VAL A 100 3.85 1.33 -1.74
C VAL A 100 4.54 1.95 -2.96
N HIS A 101 5.81 2.35 -2.85
CA HIS A 101 6.60 2.90 -3.95
C HIS A 101 6.60 1.98 -5.18
N PHE A 102 6.91 0.70 -4.96
CA PHE A 102 7.11 -0.27 -6.04
C PHE A 102 5.82 -0.93 -6.57
N ARG A 103 4.63 -0.52 -6.12
CA ARG A 103 3.35 -0.96 -6.70
C ARG A 103 3.17 -0.54 -8.17
N CYS A 104 3.90 0.49 -8.61
CA CYS A 104 3.95 0.93 -10.00
C CYS A 104 5.32 1.54 -10.33
N ILE A 105 5.64 1.65 -11.62
CA ILE A 105 6.83 2.38 -12.06
C ILE A 105 6.61 3.88 -11.79
N ARG A 106 7.53 4.49 -11.02
CA ARG A 106 7.49 5.91 -10.67
C ARG A 106 8.75 6.62 -11.12
N THR A 107 8.62 7.92 -11.35
CA THR A 107 9.74 8.85 -11.54
C THR A 107 10.13 9.57 -10.26
N THR A 108 9.41 9.32 -9.16
CA THR A 108 9.72 9.87 -7.84
C THR A 108 10.89 9.13 -7.21
N GLN A 109 11.55 9.75 -6.23
CA GLN A 109 12.64 9.11 -5.50
C GLN A 109 12.13 7.93 -4.68
N VAL A 110 12.93 6.87 -4.62
CA VAL A 110 12.68 5.73 -3.72
C VAL A 110 12.85 6.21 -2.28
N PRO A 111 11.91 5.90 -1.36
CA PRO A 111 12.06 6.25 0.04
C PRO A 111 13.37 5.68 0.62
N SER A 112 14.14 6.55 1.28
CA SER A 112 15.37 6.23 2.02
C SER A 112 15.21 6.58 3.50
N GLY A 113 15.83 5.81 4.38
CA GLY A 113 15.64 5.89 5.84
C GLY A 113 16.33 7.04 6.57
N GLU A 114 16.84 8.06 5.87
CA GLU A 114 17.45 9.22 6.55
C GLU A 114 16.37 10.23 6.98
N PRO A 115 16.33 10.63 8.26
CA PRO A 115 15.47 11.72 8.69
C PRO A 115 15.97 13.06 8.10
N PRO A 116 15.09 14.05 7.86
CA PRO A 116 15.56 15.40 7.66
C PRO A 116 16.30 15.86 8.93
N GLY A 117 17.56 16.27 8.75
CA GLY A 117 18.39 16.86 9.80
C GLY A 117 17.93 18.23 10.25
#